data_AF-A0AA35PXG9-F1
#
_entry.id   AF-A0AA35PXG9-F1
#
_cell.length_a   1.000
_cell.length_b   1.000
_cell.length_c   1.000
_cell.angle_alpha   90.00
_cell.angle_beta   90.00
_cell.angle_gamma   90.00
#
_symmetry.space_group_name_H-M   'P 1'
#
loop_
_entity.id
_entity.type
_entity.pdbx_description
1 polymer ?
#
loop_
_entity_poly.entity_id
_entity_poly.type
_entity_poly.pdbx_seq_one_letter_code
_entity_poly.pdbx_strand_id
1 'polypeptide(L)'
;MRLLDEDSYEGLDSIEATLRRNALRYLYSLDRSNSLQSGRKQNLSELRLQSPVITDFAFDERISLLDRHRPENEGCFERYLMMGFQKNYELWRDGFGILFDLDLFLSANSRASNDRALDMAQMSSLTESFLRFSSILDDVPEFVMSPMAICNPDKLREKHQRLAFWIQKSNIMLSYHFLQLLVLTRFAANDLLSLLGLSNDRLSIDWKKIDIAHEVLNLMKTVPLRAVHANGEPGAEKLRYICATLLEVMQGQESVHVLARAKKHFFGLLDYLSRLNSRVSDKLARLYETTEASS
;
A
#
# COMPACT_ATOMS: atom_id res chain seq x y z
N MET A 1 -25.98 4.07 -8.57
CA MET A 1 -25.13 2.86 -8.48
C MET A 1 -25.22 2.12 -7.14
N ARG A 2 -25.66 2.73 -6.02
CA ARG A 2 -25.90 2.06 -4.71
C ARG A 2 -24.85 0.99 -4.36
N LEU A 3 -23.58 1.28 -4.60
CA LEU A 3 -22.48 0.31 -4.54
C LEU A 3 -22.30 -0.37 -3.17
N LEU A 4 -22.92 0.17 -2.12
CA LEU A 4 -22.84 -0.33 -0.75
C LEU A 4 -23.93 -1.35 -0.41
N ASP A 5 -24.95 -1.45 -1.27
CA ASP A 5 -26.14 -2.26 -1.08
C ASP A 5 -26.00 -3.52 -1.93
N GLU A 6 -25.82 -4.69 -1.30
CA GLU A 6 -25.66 -5.96 -2.02
C GLU A 6 -26.91 -6.33 -2.83
N ASP A 7 -28.09 -5.96 -2.33
CA ASP A 7 -29.36 -6.20 -3.00
C ASP A 7 -29.43 -5.42 -4.33
N SER A 8 -28.65 -4.33 -4.45
CA SER A 8 -28.53 -3.56 -5.69
C SER A 8 -27.79 -4.29 -6.81
N TYR A 9 -27.17 -5.43 -6.51
CA TYR A 9 -26.54 -6.31 -7.49
C TYR A 9 -27.45 -7.43 -7.98
N GLU A 10 -28.62 -7.63 -7.36
CA GLU A 10 -29.59 -8.62 -7.81
C GLU A 10 -30.08 -8.30 -9.23
N GLY A 11 -30.05 -9.31 -10.10
CA GLY A 11 -30.47 -9.18 -11.49
C GLY A 11 -29.48 -8.48 -12.43
N LEU A 12 -28.29 -8.06 -11.95
CA LEU A 12 -27.23 -7.55 -12.81
C LEU A 12 -26.46 -8.67 -13.51
N ASP A 13 -25.83 -8.32 -14.64
CA ASP A 13 -24.84 -9.16 -15.26
C ASP A 13 -23.66 -9.43 -14.29
N SER A 14 -23.12 -10.64 -14.32
CA SER A 14 -22.10 -11.08 -13.38
C SER A 14 -20.79 -10.30 -13.51
N ILE A 15 -20.43 -9.85 -14.72
CA ILE A 15 -19.26 -8.99 -14.96
C ILE A 15 -19.53 -7.62 -14.36
N GLU A 16 -20.72 -7.04 -14.61
CA GLU A 16 -21.08 -5.73 -14.07
C GLU A 16 -21.10 -5.70 -12.54
N ALA A 17 -21.69 -6.73 -11.90
CA ALA A 17 -21.69 -6.85 -10.45
C ALA A 17 -20.26 -6.94 -9.88
N THR A 18 -19.38 -7.71 -10.54
CA THR A 18 -17.97 -7.86 -10.13
C THR A 18 -17.19 -6.54 -10.29
N LEU A 19 -17.38 -5.83 -11.41
CA LEU A 19 -16.75 -4.53 -11.65
C LEU A 19 -17.18 -3.50 -10.62
N ARG A 20 -18.47 -3.46 -10.25
CA ARG A 20 -18.99 -2.54 -9.23
C ARG A 20 -18.41 -2.81 -7.84
N ARG A 21 -18.29 -4.08 -7.44
CA ARG A 21 -17.61 -4.48 -6.18
C ARG A 21 -16.13 -4.09 -6.17
N ASN A 22 -15.41 -4.34 -7.26
CA ASN A 22 -14.01 -3.97 -7.38
C ASN A 22 -13.82 -2.44 -7.36
N ALA A 23 -14.69 -1.70 -8.04
CA ALA A 23 -14.70 -0.24 -8.02
C ALA A 23 -14.94 0.30 -6.60
N LEU A 24 -15.88 -0.28 -5.86
CA LEU A 24 -16.10 0.06 -4.46
C LEU A 24 -14.82 -0.15 -3.62
N ARG A 25 -14.22 -1.34 -3.68
CA ARG A 25 -12.97 -1.66 -2.96
C ARG A 25 -11.86 -0.67 -3.27
N TYR A 26 -11.69 -0.33 -4.55
CA TYR A 26 -10.71 0.65 -4.98
C TYR A 26 -10.99 2.05 -4.41
N LEU A 27 -12.24 2.51 -4.45
CA LEU A 27 -12.65 3.80 -3.88
C LEU A 27 -12.40 3.86 -2.36
N TYR A 28 -12.64 2.78 -1.63
CA TYR A 28 -12.32 2.69 -0.21
C TYR A 28 -10.83 2.82 0.07
N SER A 29 -10.01 2.06 -0.65
CA SER A 29 -8.55 2.14 -0.51
C SER A 29 -8.04 3.54 -0.86
N LEU A 30 -8.63 4.19 -1.88
CA LEU A 30 -8.32 5.57 -2.23
C LEU A 30 -8.72 6.57 -1.15
N ASP A 31 -9.93 6.51 -0.60
CA ASP A 31 -10.35 7.43 0.47
C ASP A 31 -9.50 7.25 1.73
N ARG A 32 -9.17 5.99 2.10
CA ARG A 32 -8.24 5.67 3.20
C ARG A 32 -6.86 6.28 2.98
N SER A 33 -6.24 6.03 1.82
CA SER A 33 -4.91 6.57 1.49
C SER A 33 -4.90 8.10 1.46
N ASN A 34 -5.91 8.74 0.87
CA ASN A 34 -6.04 10.19 0.82
C ASN A 34 -6.25 10.81 2.22
N SER A 35 -7.05 10.16 3.06
CA SER A 35 -7.28 10.59 4.43
C SER A 35 -5.98 10.62 5.24
N LEU A 36 -5.18 9.56 5.12
CA LEU A 36 -3.89 9.45 5.83
C LEU A 36 -2.82 10.41 5.29
N GLN A 37 -2.74 10.61 3.96
CA GLN A 37 -1.73 11.46 3.34
C GLN A 37 -2.03 12.96 3.47
N SER A 38 -3.29 13.36 3.27
CA SER A 38 -3.69 14.77 3.30
C SER A 38 -4.17 15.26 4.67
N GLY A 39 -4.20 14.39 5.68
CA GLY A 39 -4.82 14.68 6.98
C GLY A 39 -6.32 15.00 6.91
N ARG A 40 -6.97 14.66 5.79
CA ARG A 40 -8.41 14.90 5.57
C ARG A 40 -9.22 13.84 6.30
N LYS A 41 -10.41 14.20 6.79
CA LYS A 41 -11.36 13.24 7.37
C LYS A 41 -11.82 12.26 6.27
N GLN A 42 -11.93 10.98 6.62
CA GLN A 42 -12.54 9.97 5.75
C GLN A 42 -13.96 10.38 5.35
N ASN A 43 -14.26 10.22 4.06
CA ASN A 43 -15.60 10.47 3.52
C ASN A 43 -16.43 9.19 3.52
N LEU A 44 -15.81 8.06 3.21
CA LEU A 44 -16.39 6.71 3.17
C LEU A 44 -16.04 5.93 4.44
N SER A 45 -16.34 6.48 5.61
CA SER A 45 -16.13 5.75 6.87
C SER A 45 -17.26 4.75 7.11
N GLU A 46 -16.90 3.56 7.59
CA GLU A 46 -17.87 2.53 8.02
C GLU A 46 -18.80 3.07 9.11
N LEU A 47 -18.34 4.00 9.97
CA LEU A 47 -19.19 4.69 10.94
C LEU A 47 -20.30 5.55 10.32
N ARG A 48 -20.15 6.01 9.07
CA ARG A 48 -21.19 6.75 8.34
C ARG A 48 -22.14 5.83 7.59
N LEU A 49 -21.81 4.55 7.52
CA LEU A 49 -22.50 3.57 6.72
C LEU A 49 -23.15 2.60 7.69
N GLN A 50 -24.46 2.72 7.84
CA GLN A 50 -25.27 1.94 8.79
C GLN A 50 -25.29 0.42 8.49
N SER A 51 -24.44 -0.06 7.59
CA SER A 51 -24.21 -1.46 7.24
C SER A 51 -22.71 -1.72 7.19
N PRO A 52 -22.23 -2.85 7.76
CA PRO A 52 -20.86 -3.28 7.53
C PRO A 52 -20.66 -3.43 6.01
N VAL A 53 -19.57 -2.87 5.49
CA VAL A 53 -19.17 -3.14 4.11
C VAL A 53 -18.88 -4.64 4.09
N ILE A 54 -19.70 -5.41 3.40
CA ILE A 54 -19.42 -6.84 3.21
C ILE A 54 -18.20 -6.89 2.31
N THR A 55 -17.03 -7.13 2.90
CA THR A 55 -15.72 -7.04 2.23
C THR A 55 -15.21 -8.36 1.68
N ASP A 56 -15.88 -9.47 1.95
CA ASP A 56 -15.47 -10.81 1.49
C ASP A 56 -16.20 -11.22 0.20
N PHE A 57 -15.82 -10.56 -0.90
CA PHE A 57 -16.04 -11.11 -2.24
C PHE A 57 -14.86 -11.97 -2.62
N ALA A 58 -15.09 -13.27 -2.71
CA ALA A 58 -14.18 -14.20 -3.37
C ALA A 58 -14.18 -13.91 -4.88
N PHE A 59 -13.00 -13.92 -5.48
CA PHE A 59 -12.88 -13.87 -6.93
C PHE A 59 -13.54 -15.12 -7.53
N ASP A 60 -14.56 -14.93 -8.38
CA ASP A 60 -15.15 -16.03 -9.14
C ASP A 60 -14.33 -16.25 -10.42
N GLU A 61 -13.56 -17.33 -10.45
CA GLU A 61 -12.72 -17.72 -11.59
C GLU A 61 -13.51 -17.96 -12.88
N ARG A 62 -14.84 -18.11 -12.80
CA ARG A 62 -15.71 -18.30 -13.97
C ARG A 62 -15.92 -17.01 -14.75
N ILE A 63 -15.83 -15.87 -14.07
CA ILE A 63 -16.07 -14.53 -14.63
C ILE A 63 -14.73 -13.90 -15.02
N SER A 64 -14.58 -13.59 -16.30
CA SER A 64 -13.39 -12.90 -16.81
C SER A 64 -13.73 -11.44 -17.09
N LEU A 65 -12.99 -10.55 -16.43
CA LEU A 65 -13.00 -9.10 -16.58
C LEU A 65 -12.07 -8.64 -17.71
N LEU A 66 -11.08 -9.46 -18.06
CA LEU A 66 -10.19 -9.21 -19.18
C LEU A 66 -10.75 -9.78 -20.50
N ASP A 67 -10.42 -9.11 -21.60
CA ASP A 67 -10.76 -9.60 -22.93
C ASP A 67 -9.99 -10.90 -23.24
N ARG A 68 -10.74 -12.02 -23.34
CA ARG A 68 -10.21 -13.35 -23.62
C ARG A 68 -9.70 -13.51 -25.06
N HIS A 69 -10.07 -12.61 -25.97
CA HIS A 69 -9.59 -12.64 -27.35
C HIS A 69 -8.16 -12.12 -27.48
N ARG A 70 -7.63 -11.49 -26.43
CA ARG A 70 -6.25 -11.01 -26.39
C ARG A 70 -5.31 -12.08 -25.86
N PRO A 71 -4.27 -12.46 -26.62
CA PRO A 71 -3.33 -13.47 -26.16
C PRO A 71 -2.61 -13.01 -24.89
N GLU A 72 -2.44 -11.71 -24.62
CA GLU A 72 -1.78 -11.25 -23.40
C GLU A 72 -2.57 -11.58 -22.11
N ASN A 73 -3.86 -11.87 -22.22
CA ASN A 73 -4.75 -12.10 -21.07
C ASN A 73 -5.01 -13.57 -20.76
N GLU A 74 -4.49 -14.49 -21.57
CA GLU A 74 -4.74 -15.92 -21.42
C GLU A 74 -4.05 -16.54 -20.19
N GLY A 75 -4.55 -17.71 -19.77
CA GLY A 75 -3.99 -18.50 -18.68
C GLY A 75 -4.35 -17.95 -17.30
N CYS A 76 -3.44 -18.10 -16.34
CA CYS A 76 -3.66 -17.67 -14.94
C CYS A 76 -3.43 -16.17 -14.70
N PHE A 77 -3.20 -15.37 -15.74
CA PHE A 77 -2.80 -13.96 -15.61
C PHE A 77 -3.83 -13.14 -14.85
N GLU A 78 -5.10 -13.20 -15.28
CA GLU A 78 -6.19 -12.47 -14.64
C GLU A 78 -6.36 -12.87 -13.17
N ARG A 79 -6.35 -14.18 -12.89
CA ARG A 79 -6.43 -14.71 -11.52
C ARG A 79 -5.33 -14.13 -10.64
N TYR A 80 -4.10 -14.12 -11.14
CA TYR A 80 -2.95 -13.57 -10.41
C TYR A 80 -3.05 -12.06 -10.20
N LEU A 81 -3.52 -11.31 -11.21
CA LEU A 81 -3.82 -9.90 -11.04
C LEU A 81 -4.86 -9.67 -9.94
N MET A 82 -5.94 -10.45 -9.93
CA MET A 82 -7.00 -10.30 -8.95
C MET A 82 -6.55 -10.66 -7.52
N MET A 83 -5.69 -11.66 -7.37
CA MET A 83 -5.04 -11.96 -6.09
C MET A 83 -4.16 -10.80 -5.59
N GLY A 84 -3.36 -10.18 -6.47
CA GLY A 84 -2.58 -9.00 -6.12
C GLY A 84 -3.45 -7.79 -5.74
N PHE A 85 -4.54 -7.58 -6.47
CA PHE A 85 -5.54 -6.54 -6.17
C PHE A 85 -6.16 -6.76 -4.78
N GLN A 86 -6.59 -7.98 -4.49
CA GLN A 86 -7.15 -8.36 -3.20
C GLN A 86 -6.15 -8.15 -2.06
N LYS A 87 -4.89 -8.57 -2.24
CA LYS A 87 -3.83 -8.35 -1.23
C LYS A 87 -3.57 -6.88 -0.97
N ASN A 88 -3.60 -6.03 -2.00
CA ASN A 88 -3.48 -4.58 -1.81
C ASN A 88 -4.67 -4.01 -1.01
N TYR A 89 -5.88 -4.50 -1.25
CA TYR A 89 -7.06 -4.11 -0.49
C TYR A 89 -6.96 -4.51 0.98
N GLU A 90 -6.59 -5.77 1.28
CA GLU A 90 -6.38 -6.28 2.65
C GLU A 90 -5.33 -5.44 3.39
N LEU A 91 -4.24 -5.08 2.70
CA LEU A 91 -3.17 -4.24 3.25
C LEU A 91 -3.68 -2.88 3.71
N TRP A 92 -4.45 -2.21 2.86
CA TRP A 92 -5.03 -0.91 3.22
C TRP A 92 -6.11 -1.01 4.26
N ARG A 93 -6.91 -2.10 4.27
CA ARG A 93 -7.89 -2.35 5.33
C ARG A 93 -7.22 -2.50 6.68
N ASP A 94 -6.24 -3.38 6.77
CA ASP A 94 -5.61 -3.73 8.05
C ASP A 94 -4.74 -2.57 8.56
N GLY A 95 -3.91 -1.97 7.70
CA GLY A 95 -3.06 -0.85 8.10
C GLY A 95 -3.85 0.41 8.46
N PHE A 96 -4.93 0.71 7.74
CA PHE A 96 -5.82 1.83 8.09
C PHE A 96 -6.59 1.54 9.38
N GLY A 97 -7.09 0.30 9.55
CA GLY A 97 -7.86 -0.12 10.72
C GLY A 97 -7.09 0.14 12.02
N ILE A 98 -5.82 -0.24 12.09
CA ILE A 98 -4.96 0.02 13.27
C ILE A 98 -4.92 1.52 13.62
N LEU A 99 -4.70 2.38 12.62
CA LEU A 99 -4.58 3.82 12.82
C LEU A 99 -5.91 4.45 13.21
N PHE A 100 -7.00 3.97 12.61
CA PHE A 100 -8.35 4.41 12.91
C PHE A 100 -8.77 4.02 14.33
N ASP A 101 -8.54 2.77 14.72
CA ASP A 101 -8.87 2.27 16.06
C ASP A 101 -8.05 2.98 17.14
N LEU A 102 -6.77 3.25 16.86
CA LEU A 102 -5.93 4.08 17.74
C LEU A 102 -6.54 5.48 17.95
N ASP A 103 -6.84 6.19 16.86
CA ASP A 103 -7.43 7.53 16.94
C ASP A 103 -8.81 7.49 17.62
N LEU A 104 -9.61 6.44 17.40
CA LEU A 104 -10.91 6.22 18.02
C LEU A 104 -10.79 6.01 19.53
N PHE A 105 -9.92 5.10 19.99
CA PHE A 105 -9.74 4.81 21.41
C PHE A 105 -9.21 6.02 22.17
N LEU A 106 -8.20 6.71 21.63
CA LEU A 106 -7.68 7.95 22.24
C LEU A 106 -8.76 9.04 22.31
N SER A 107 -9.59 9.17 21.27
CA SER A 107 -10.69 10.14 21.25
C SER A 107 -11.82 9.78 22.22
N ALA A 108 -12.13 8.50 22.39
CA ALA A 108 -13.15 8.03 23.33
C ALA A 108 -12.69 8.24 24.78
N ASN A 109 -11.46 7.85 25.10
CA ASN A 109 -10.93 7.93 26.47
C ASN A 109 -10.78 9.39 26.91
N SER A 110 -10.33 10.29 26.02
CA SER A 110 -10.24 11.72 26.31
C SER A 110 -11.59 12.39 26.60
N ARG A 111 -12.70 11.89 26.04
CA ARG A 111 -14.06 12.40 26.33
C ARG A 111 -14.63 11.83 27.63
N ALA A 112 -14.20 10.63 28.02
CA ALA A 112 -14.70 9.92 29.18
C ALA A 112 -14.10 10.40 30.53
N SER A 113 -13.28 11.46 30.53
CA SER A 113 -12.57 12.01 31.71
C SER A 113 -11.46 11.13 32.28
N ASN A 114 -11.13 10.02 31.61
CA ASN A 114 -9.92 9.26 31.91
C ASN A 114 -8.73 9.89 31.16
N ASP A 115 -7.56 9.78 31.77
CA ASP A 115 -6.28 10.08 31.14
C ASP A 115 -6.22 9.46 29.72
N ARG A 116 -5.36 9.95 28.82
CA ARG A 116 -5.22 9.39 27.44
C ARG A 116 -4.76 7.92 27.40
N ALA A 117 -4.68 7.25 28.54
CA ALA A 117 -4.31 5.86 28.71
C ALA A 117 -5.34 4.93 28.05
N LEU A 118 -4.83 3.93 27.33
CA LEU A 118 -5.62 2.83 26.80
C LEU A 118 -5.84 1.77 27.87
N ASP A 119 -7.01 1.13 27.86
CA ASP A 119 -7.25 -0.04 28.69
C ASP A 119 -6.58 -1.31 28.11
N MET A 120 -6.53 -2.38 28.90
CA MET A 120 -5.89 -3.63 28.48
C MET A 120 -6.57 -4.30 27.27
N ALA A 121 -7.88 -4.12 27.10
CA ALA A 121 -8.62 -4.71 25.99
C ALA A 121 -8.32 -3.95 24.68
N GLN A 122 -8.30 -2.62 24.73
CA GLN A 122 -7.90 -1.74 23.63
C GLN A 122 -6.45 -2.02 23.21
N MET A 123 -5.54 -2.15 24.18
CA MET A 123 -4.13 -2.49 23.93
C MET A 123 -4.00 -3.86 23.25
N SER A 124 -4.69 -4.90 23.75
CA SER A 124 -4.68 -6.23 23.15
C SER A 124 -5.22 -6.23 21.72
N SER A 125 -6.31 -5.48 21.47
CA SER A 125 -6.93 -5.37 20.15
C SER A 125 -6.01 -4.69 19.13
N LEU A 126 -5.30 -3.63 19.53
CA LEU A 126 -4.31 -2.96 18.68
C LEU A 126 -3.11 -3.86 18.39
N THR A 127 -2.61 -4.60 19.39
CA THR A 127 -1.52 -5.55 19.21
C THR A 127 -1.92 -6.67 18.24
N GLU A 128 -3.09 -7.27 18.39
CA GLU A 128 -3.59 -8.30 17.47
C GLU A 128 -3.73 -7.76 16.04
N SER A 129 -4.29 -6.55 15.89
CA SER A 129 -4.43 -5.90 14.59
C SER A 129 -3.09 -5.63 13.93
N PHE A 130 -2.09 -5.19 14.72
CA PHE A 130 -0.72 -4.99 14.24
C PHE A 130 -0.05 -6.31 13.84
N LEU A 131 -0.22 -7.38 14.62
CA LEU A 131 0.32 -8.69 14.28
C LEU A 131 -0.23 -9.20 12.95
N ARG A 132 -1.56 -9.10 12.75
CA ARG A 132 -2.22 -9.44 11.48
C ARG A 132 -1.69 -8.61 10.31
N PHE A 133 -1.52 -7.30 10.50
CA PHE A 133 -0.93 -6.44 9.48
C PHE A 133 0.53 -6.84 9.18
N SER A 134 1.32 -7.18 10.19
CA SER A 134 2.73 -7.53 10.01
C SER A 134 2.93 -8.84 9.25
N SER A 135 2.01 -9.79 9.40
CA SER A 135 2.03 -11.08 8.68
C SER A 135 1.43 -11.02 7.29
N ILE A 136 0.91 -9.86 6.84
CA ILE A 136 0.20 -9.78 5.56
C ILE A 136 1.10 -10.10 4.36
N LEU A 137 2.40 -9.83 4.48
CA LEU A 137 3.37 -10.11 3.44
C LEU A 137 3.74 -11.59 3.36
N ASP A 138 3.50 -12.38 4.41
CA ASP A 138 3.83 -13.81 4.46
C ASP A 138 2.96 -14.62 3.49
N ASP A 139 1.70 -14.17 3.29
CA ASP A 139 0.73 -14.79 2.39
C ASP A 139 0.70 -14.14 0.99
N VAL A 140 1.67 -13.29 0.66
CA VAL A 140 1.73 -12.70 -0.68
C VAL A 140 2.18 -13.75 -1.68
N PRO A 141 1.43 -13.96 -2.77
CA PRO A 141 1.78 -15.00 -3.73
C PRO A 141 3.17 -14.79 -4.36
N GLU A 142 3.89 -15.90 -4.58
CA GLU A 142 5.26 -15.88 -5.11
C GLU A 142 5.35 -15.14 -6.45
N PHE A 143 4.32 -15.18 -7.28
CA PHE A 143 4.30 -14.47 -8.55
C PHE A 143 4.34 -12.93 -8.40
N VAL A 144 3.79 -12.40 -7.31
CA VAL A 144 3.90 -10.97 -6.98
C VAL A 144 5.29 -10.66 -6.44
N MET A 145 5.83 -11.53 -5.58
CA MET A 145 7.15 -11.32 -4.96
C MET A 145 8.30 -11.52 -5.94
N SER A 146 8.14 -12.41 -6.90
CA SER A 146 9.13 -12.78 -7.92
C SER A 146 8.51 -12.76 -9.32
N PRO A 147 8.23 -11.58 -9.91
CA PRO A 147 7.67 -11.47 -11.26
C PRO A 147 8.54 -12.08 -12.38
N MET A 148 9.78 -12.46 -12.06
CA MET A 148 10.72 -13.13 -12.98
C MET A 148 10.57 -14.65 -13.01
N ALA A 149 9.91 -15.27 -12.03
CA ALA A 149 9.87 -16.73 -11.87
C ALA A 149 8.75 -17.43 -12.67
N ILE A 150 7.78 -16.67 -13.21
CA ILE A 150 6.54 -17.21 -13.82
C ILE A 150 6.69 -17.41 -15.35
N CYS A 151 7.89 -17.25 -15.90
CA CYS A 151 8.11 -17.18 -17.34
C CYS A 151 7.81 -18.51 -18.07
N ASN A 152 6.90 -18.44 -19.04
CA ASN A 152 6.65 -19.44 -20.09
C ASN A 152 7.02 -18.78 -21.44
N PRO A 153 7.75 -19.45 -22.35
CA PRO A 153 8.73 -18.85 -23.28
C PRO A 153 8.23 -17.91 -24.41
N ASP A 154 6.98 -17.46 -24.42
CA ASP A 154 6.44 -16.55 -25.46
C ASP A 154 6.71 -15.05 -25.17
N LYS A 155 7.58 -14.46 -26.00
CA LYS A 155 8.33 -13.21 -25.72
C LYS A 155 7.52 -11.91 -25.53
N LEU A 156 6.35 -11.77 -26.17
CA LEU A 156 5.55 -10.54 -26.13
C LEU A 156 4.51 -10.54 -24.98
N ARG A 157 3.81 -11.66 -24.80
CA ARG A 157 2.89 -11.92 -23.67
C ARG A 157 3.59 -11.68 -22.33
N GLU A 158 4.81 -12.20 -22.17
CA GLU A 158 5.59 -12.03 -20.96
C GLU A 158 5.87 -10.58 -20.59
N LYS A 159 6.08 -9.68 -21.55
CA LYS A 159 6.46 -8.29 -21.23
C LYS A 159 5.29 -7.53 -20.60
N HIS A 160 4.08 -7.69 -21.13
CA HIS A 160 2.88 -7.06 -20.58
C HIS A 160 2.56 -7.61 -19.18
N GLN A 161 2.47 -8.93 -19.06
CA GLN A 161 2.13 -9.58 -17.80
C GLN A 161 3.16 -9.29 -16.70
N ARG A 162 4.46 -9.38 -17.04
CA ARG A 162 5.55 -9.06 -16.12
C ARG A 162 5.51 -7.62 -15.65
N LEU A 163 5.22 -6.66 -16.55
CA LEU A 163 5.08 -5.27 -16.14
C LEU A 163 3.93 -5.10 -15.14
N ALA A 164 2.78 -5.72 -15.39
CA ALA A 164 1.64 -5.67 -14.49
C ALA A 164 1.97 -6.24 -13.09
N PHE A 165 2.68 -7.38 -13.02
CA PHE A 165 3.14 -7.93 -11.75
C PHE A 165 4.17 -7.06 -11.04
N TRP A 166 5.10 -6.42 -11.77
CA TRP A 166 6.01 -5.43 -11.18
C TRP A 166 5.26 -4.22 -10.62
N ILE A 167 4.21 -3.75 -11.30
CA ILE A 167 3.36 -2.66 -10.81
C ILE A 167 2.70 -3.10 -9.49
N GLN A 168 2.08 -4.26 -9.43
CA GLN A 168 1.45 -4.78 -8.22
C GLN A 168 2.45 -4.94 -7.06
N LYS A 169 3.60 -5.58 -7.31
CA LYS A 169 4.68 -5.74 -6.32
C LYS A 169 5.07 -4.38 -5.74
N SER A 170 5.36 -3.42 -6.63
CA SER A 170 5.81 -2.10 -6.21
C SER A 170 4.75 -1.37 -5.39
N ASN A 171 3.46 -1.47 -5.77
CA ASN A 171 2.37 -0.86 -5.04
C ASN A 171 2.20 -1.48 -3.65
N ILE A 172 2.13 -2.81 -3.55
CA ILE A 172 1.95 -3.54 -2.30
C ILE A 172 3.10 -3.24 -1.35
N MET A 173 4.35 -3.46 -1.79
CA MET A 173 5.53 -3.30 -0.94
C MET A 173 5.71 -1.83 -0.50
N LEU A 174 5.53 -0.87 -1.40
CA LEU A 174 5.64 0.55 -1.05
C LEU A 174 4.53 0.98 -0.10
N SER A 175 3.30 0.51 -0.31
CA SER A 175 2.17 0.80 0.58
C SER A 175 2.36 0.17 1.95
N TYR A 176 2.92 -1.05 2.03
CA TYR A 176 3.19 -1.73 3.29
C TYR A 176 4.20 -0.96 4.13
N HIS A 177 5.37 -0.63 3.56
CA HIS A 177 6.38 0.12 4.30
C HIS A 177 5.92 1.54 4.66
N PHE A 178 5.12 2.18 3.81
CA PHE A 178 4.49 3.46 4.12
C PHE A 178 3.55 3.34 5.34
N LEU A 179 2.63 2.36 5.33
CA LEU A 179 1.70 2.13 6.45
C LEU A 179 2.44 1.73 7.72
N GLN A 180 3.45 0.87 7.61
CA GLN A 180 4.31 0.45 8.72
C GLN A 180 5.00 1.66 9.37
N LEU A 181 5.52 2.58 8.56
CA LEU A 181 6.16 3.80 9.05
C LEU A 181 5.13 4.74 9.72
N LEU A 182 3.93 4.82 9.16
CA LEU A 182 2.86 5.64 9.72
C LEU A 182 2.37 5.10 11.07
N VAL A 183 2.16 3.79 11.19
CA VAL A 183 1.84 3.08 12.44
C VAL A 183 2.94 3.34 13.46
N LEU A 184 4.21 3.12 13.09
CA LEU A 184 5.35 3.37 13.97
C LEU A 184 5.36 4.82 14.49
N THR A 185 5.22 5.81 13.60
CA THR A 185 5.23 7.24 13.98
C THR A 185 4.05 7.59 14.90
N ARG A 186 2.85 7.07 14.63
CA ARG A 186 1.66 7.34 15.45
C ARG A 186 1.71 6.68 16.82
N PHE A 187 2.23 5.45 16.91
CA PHE A 187 2.41 4.78 18.20
C PHE A 187 3.52 5.45 19.02
N ALA A 188 4.62 5.87 18.38
CA ALA A 188 5.69 6.65 19.03
C ALA A 188 5.17 7.96 19.62
N ALA A 189 4.31 8.68 18.89
CA ALA A 189 3.74 9.95 19.35
C ALA A 189 2.79 9.82 20.55
N ASN A 190 2.37 8.60 20.90
CA ASN A 190 1.48 8.31 22.02
C ASN A 190 2.13 7.38 23.08
N ASP A 191 3.46 7.18 23.02
CA ASP A 191 4.22 6.31 23.94
C ASP A 191 3.79 4.82 23.94
N LEU A 192 3.19 4.34 22.85
CA LEU A 192 2.61 3.00 22.71
C LEU A 192 3.52 1.99 21.99
N LEU A 193 4.81 2.27 21.78
CA LEU A 193 5.67 1.39 20.98
C LEU A 193 5.91 0.01 21.62
N SER A 194 5.72 -0.10 22.93
CA SER A 194 5.74 -1.38 23.64
C SER A 194 4.73 -2.38 23.05
N LEU A 195 3.59 -1.90 22.52
CA LEU A 195 2.59 -2.73 21.82
C LEU A 195 3.12 -3.34 20.52
N LEU A 196 4.12 -2.70 19.91
CA LEU A 196 4.80 -3.16 18.71
C LEU A 196 6.05 -4.01 19.03
N GLY A 197 6.31 -4.30 20.31
CA GLY A 197 7.51 -4.98 20.78
C GLY A 197 8.79 -4.13 20.69
N LEU A 198 8.65 -2.80 20.63
CA LEU A 198 9.76 -1.86 20.52
C LEU A 198 9.92 -1.04 21.81
N SER A 199 11.14 -0.59 22.08
CA SER A 199 11.42 0.36 23.15
C SER A 199 11.06 1.79 22.76
N ASN A 200 10.65 2.59 23.75
CA ASN A 200 10.33 4.01 23.57
C ASN A 200 11.58 4.92 23.50
N ASP A 201 12.78 4.37 23.35
CA ASP A 201 13.98 5.19 23.22
C ASP A 201 14.14 5.73 21.79
N ARG A 202 14.56 7.00 21.68
CA ARG A 202 14.65 7.72 20.41
C ARG A 202 15.56 7.03 19.40
N LEU A 203 16.64 6.41 19.86
CA LEU A 203 17.60 5.74 18.99
C LEU A 203 16.96 4.52 18.30
N SER A 204 16.25 3.67 19.06
CA SER A 204 15.55 2.50 18.52
C SER A 204 14.46 2.88 17.52
N ILE A 205 13.71 3.95 17.80
CA ILE A 205 12.69 4.48 16.88
C ILE A 205 13.31 4.95 15.57
N ASP A 206 14.32 5.80 15.65
CA ASP A 206 14.95 6.39 14.48
C ASP A 206 15.72 5.33 13.67
N TRP A 207 16.30 4.34 14.34
CA TRP A 207 16.88 3.18 13.67
C TRP A 207 15.84 2.39 12.89
N LYS A 208 14.67 2.11 13.49
CA LYS A 208 13.59 1.39 12.80
C LYS A 208 13.06 2.18 11.60
N LYS A 209 12.94 3.51 11.71
CA LYS A 209 12.58 4.38 10.57
C LYS A 209 13.59 4.27 9.43
N ILE A 210 14.89 4.27 9.74
CA ILE A 210 15.98 4.10 8.76
C ILE A 210 15.92 2.73 8.10
N ASP A 211 15.65 1.66 8.86
CA ASP A 211 15.54 0.31 8.32
C ASP A 211 14.34 0.16 7.37
N ILE A 212 13.18 0.75 7.69
CA ILE A 212 12.04 0.78 6.77
C ILE A 212 12.41 1.53 5.48
N ALA A 213 13.09 2.68 5.59
CA ALA A 213 13.54 3.42 4.41
C ALA A 213 14.59 2.67 3.58
N HIS A 214 15.42 1.85 4.23
CA HIS A 214 16.37 0.97 3.56
C HIS A 214 15.65 -0.08 2.70
N GLU A 215 14.62 -0.73 3.24
CA GLU A 215 13.81 -1.71 2.51
C GLU A 215 13.13 -1.08 1.29
N VAL A 216 12.59 0.13 1.45
CA VAL A 216 11.99 0.88 0.32
C VAL A 216 13.04 1.22 -0.73
N LEU A 217 14.25 1.62 -0.33
CA LEU A 217 15.33 1.89 -1.28
C LEU A 217 15.76 0.61 -2.02
N ASN A 218 15.81 -0.53 -1.35
CA ASN A 218 16.10 -1.82 -1.98
C ASN A 218 15.00 -2.22 -2.96
N LEU A 219 13.73 -2.00 -2.60
CA LEU A 219 12.61 -2.16 -3.53
C LEU A 219 12.78 -1.29 -4.78
N MET A 220 13.11 0.00 -4.63
CA MET A 220 13.31 0.90 -5.77
C MET A 220 14.48 0.50 -6.68
N LYS A 221 15.49 -0.19 -6.14
CA LYS A 221 16.61 -0.74 -6.92
C LYS A 221 16.24 -2.00 -7.70
N THR A 222 15.28 -2.78 -7.21
CA THR A 222 14.89 -4.06 -7.83
C THR A 222 13.76 -3.91 -8.84
N VAL A 223 12.85 -2.97 -8.61
CA VAL A 223 11.67 -2.77 -9.46
C VAL A 223 12.03 -1.91 -10.69
N PRO A 224 11.57 -2.28 -11.91
CA PRO A 224 11.72 -1.44 -13.09
C PRO A 224 11.08 -0.06 -12.89
N LEU A 225 11.78 1.02 -13.28
CA LEU A 225 11.30 2.40 -13.10
C LEU A 225 9.89 2.63 -13.67
N ARG A 226 9.54 2.01 -14.80
CA ARG A 226 8.21 2.10 -15.40
C ARG A 226 7.10 1.58 -14.49
N ALA A 227 7.36 0.52 -13.74
CA ALA A 227 6.39 -0.04 -12.82
C ALA A 227 6.16 0.89 -11.63
N VAL A 228 7.23 1.51 -11.12
CA VAL A 228 7.12 2.54 -10.07
C VAL A 228 6.33 3.75 -10.60
N HIS A 229 6.60 4.19 -11.82
CA HIS A 229 5.90 5.30 -12.47
C HIS A 229 4.41 5.05 -12.68
N ALA A 230 4.02 3.80 -12.96
CA ALA A 230 2.61 3.45 -13.14
C ALA A 230 1.77 3.60 -11.86
N ASN A 231 2.40 3.63 -10.67
CA ASN A 231 1.70 3.99 -9.42
C ASN A 231 1.32 5.47 -9.34
N GLY A 232 1.87 6.30 -10.22
CA GLY A 232 1.59 7.72 -10.32
C GLY A 232 1.90 8.51 -9.05
N GLU A 233 1.19 9.63 -8.90
CA GLU A 233 1.35 10.55 -7.78
C GLU A 233 1.14 9.91 -6.40
N PRO A 234 0.16 9.00 -6.18
CA PRO A 234 0.04 8.31 -4.90
C PRO A 234 1.27 7.50 -4.49
N GLY A 235 2.03 6.97 -5.46
CA GLY A 235 3.32 6.32 -5.21
C GLY A 235 4.41 7.32 -4.83
N ALA A 236 4.49 8.45 -5.54
CA ALA A 236 5.43 9.52 -5.26
C ALA A 236 5.20 10.13 -3.86
N GLU A 237 3.95 10.35 -3.44
CA GLU A 237 3.61 10.87 -2.11
C GLU A 237 4.12 9.95 -0.98
N LYS A 238 3.98 8.63 -1.13
CA LYS A 238 4.51 7.66 -0.15
C LYS A 238 6.03 7.78 -0.01
N LEU A 239 6.74 7.94 -1.13
CA LEU A 239 8.19 8.16 -1.13
C LEU A 239 8.56 9.51 -0.50
N ARG A 240 7.79 10.58 -0.77
CA ARG A 240 8.00 11.90 -0.13
C ARG A 240 7.83 11.80 1.39
N TYR A 241 6.83 11.07 1.87
CA TYR A 241 6.61 10.84 3.30
C TYR A 241 7.80 10.12 3.96
N ILE A 242 8.34 9.07 3.33
CA ILE A 242 9.51 8.35 3.84
C ILE A 242 10.74 9.27 3.85
N CYS A 243 10.95 10.06 2.80
CA CYS A 243 12.03 11.06 2.75
C CYS A 243 11.88 12.13 3.86
N ALA A 244 10.68 12.63 4.10
CA ALA A 244 10.40 13.58 5.18
C ALA A 244 10.72 12.96 6.55
N THR A 245 10.34 11.71 6.77
CA THR A 245 10.67 10.98 8.00
C THR A 245 12.18 10.83 8.20
N LEU A 246 12.95 10.58 7.14
CA LEU A 246 14.42 10.56 7.22
C LEU A 246 15.01 11.94 7.54
N LEU A 247 14.41 13.03 7.04
CA LEU A 247 14.84 14.38 7.40
C LEU A 247 14.61 14.67 8.88
N GLU A 248 13.49 14.25 9.44
CA GLU A 248 13.23 14.36 10.89
C GLU A 248 14.28 13.60 11.71
N VAL A 249 14.63 12.37 11.29
CA VAL A 249 15.72 11.61 11.93
C VAL A 249 17.04 12.36 11.84
N MET A 250 17.37 12.95 10.68
CA MET A 250 18.60 13.71 10.47
C MET A 250 18.67 15.00 11.29
N GLN A 251 17.54 15.64 11.58
CA GLN A 251 17.48 16.84 12.43
C GLN A 251 17.55 16.49 13.92
N GLY A 252 17.07 15.29 14.29
CA GLY A 252 16.88 14.89 15.67
C GLY A 252 18.04 14.14 16.32
N GLN A 253 18.99 13.64 15.55
CA GLN A 253 20.00 12.69 16.03
C GLN A 253 21.40 13.29 16.07
N GLU A 254 22.14 12.97 17.13
CA GLU A 254 23.56 13.37 17.30
C GLU A 254 24.52 12.25 16.88
N SER A 255 24.04 11.00 16.80
CA SER A 255 24.85 9.85 16.43
C SER A 255 25.32 9.94 14.97
N VAL A 256 26.64 10.03 14.78
CA VAL A 256 27.28 10.10 13.46
C VAL A 256 26.89 8.93 12.57
N HIS A 257 26.76 7.72 13.13
CA HIS A 257 26.40 6.52 12.37
C HIS A 257 24.95 6.55 11.88
N VAL A 258 24.02 6.99 12.72
CA VAL A 258 22.60 7.14 12.39
C VAL A 258 22.44 8.20 11.29
N LEU A 259 23.10 9.35 11.45
CA LEU A 259 23.09 10.43 10.47
C LEU A 259 23.67 10.02 9.13
N ALA A 260 24.80 9.29 9.11
CA ALA A 260 25.42 8.83 7.88
C ALA A 260 24.50 7.86 7.11
N ARG A 261 23.87 6.91 7.83
CA ARG A 261 22.95 5.94 7.22
C ARG A 261 21.66 6.61 6.71
N ALA A 262 21.07 7.50 7.50
CA ALA A 262 19.89 8.27 7.11
C ALA A 262 20.16 9.12 5.86
N LYS A 263 21.28 9.85 5.82
CA LYS A 263 21.70 10.65 4.64
C LYS A 263 21.84 9.77 3.39
N LYS A 264 22.53 8.62 3.50
CA LYS A 264 22.71 7.70 2.38
C LYS A 264 21.37 7.23 1.80
N HIS A 265 20.42 6.87 2.65
CA HIS A 265 19.12 6.39 2.19
C HIS A 265 18.24 7.53 1.66
N PHE A 266 18.27 8.70 2.30
CA PHE A 266 17.56 9.90 1.87
C PHE A 266 17.97 10.31 0.44
N PHE A 267 19.26 10.47 0.18
CA PHE A 267 19.74 10.86 -1.16
C PHE A 267 19.43 9.79 -2.21
N GLY A 268 19.49 8.51 -1.84
CA GLY A 268 19.09 7.42 -2.72
C GLY A 268 17.61 7.53 -3.13
N LEU A 269 16.71 7.73 -2.17
CA LEU A 269 15.28 7.87 -2.44
C LEU A 269 14.93 9.18 -3.17
N LEU A 270 15.66 10.26 -2.87
CA LEU A 270 15.51 11.55 -3.54
C LEU A 270 15.87 11.46 -5.04
N ASP A 271 16.90 10.69 -5.41
CA ASP A 271 17.22 10.41 -6.81
C ASP A 271 16.02 9.76 -7.53
N TYR A 272 15.42 8.73 -6.93
CA TYR A 272 14.22 8.11 -7.50
C TYR A 272 13.04 9.08 -7.62
N LEU A 273 12.76 9.88 -6.60
CA LEU A 273 11.72 10.91 -6.65
C LEU A 273 11.96 11.91 -7.80
N SER A 274 13.21 12.34 -8.00
CA SER A 274 13.57 13.26 -9.09
C SER A 274 13.32 12.65 -10.47
N ARG A 275 13.58 11.34 -10.62
CA ARG A 275 13.37 10.58 -11.85
C ARG A 275 11.89 10.34 -12.13
N LEU A 276 11.07 10.18 -11.09
CA LEU A 276 9.61 10.10 -11.22
C LEU A 276 8.99 11.44 -11.62
N ASN A 277 9.54 12.57 -11.17
CA ASN A 277 9.04 13.92 -11.50
C ASN A 277 9.54 14.45 -12.86
N SER A 278 10.53 13.82 -13.47
CA SER A 278 11.14 14.33 -14.70
C SER A 278 10.28 14.01 -15.93
N ARG A 279 9.85 15.06 -16.66
CA ARG A 279 9.24 15.00 -18.01
C ARG A 279 10.04 14.18 -19.05
N VAL A 280 11.30 13.81 -18.75
CA VAL A 280 12.12 12.91 -19.57
C VAL A 280 11.59 11.46 -19.51
N SER A 281 10.92 11.06 -18.42
CA SER A 281 10.22 9.78 -18.30
C SER A 281 8.99 9.73 -19.24
N ASP A 282 8.25 10.83 -19.38
CA ASP A 282 7.14 10.94 -20.35
C ASP A 282 7.64 10.82 -21.80
N LYS A 283 8.81 11.40 -22.11
CA LYS A 283 9.43 11.26 -23.44
C LYS A 283 9.89 9.83 -23.70
N LEU A 284 10.42 9.13 -22.70
CA LEU A 284 10.75 7.72 -22.85
C LEU A 284 9.48 6.89 -23.04
N ALA A 285 8.45 7.03 -22.20
CA ALA A 285 7.17 6.32 -22.37
C ALA A 285 6.58 6.51 -23.78
N ARG A 286 6.57 7.75 -24.29
CA ARG A 286 6.10 8.08 -25.65
C ARG A 286 6.99 7.54 -26.76
N LEU A 287 8.32 7.50 -26.58
CA LEU A 287 9.24 6.94 -27.57
C LEU A 287 9.00 5.43 -27.78
N TYR A 288 8.64 4.71 -26.71
CA TYR A 288 8.28 3.29 -26.84
C TYR A 288 6.90 3.09 -27.48
N GLU A 289 5.93 3.96 -27.22
CA GLU A 289 4.62 3.95 -27.93
C GLU A 289 4.78 4.23 -29.44
N THR A 290 5.66 5.15 -29.84
CA THR A 290 5.90 5.45 -31.27
C THR A 290 6.66 4.36 -32.02
N THR A 291 7.43 3.53 -31.31
CA THR A 291 8.14 2.39 -31.94
C THR A 291 7.18 1.21 -32.17
N GLU A 292 6.13 1.09 -31.35
CA GLU A 292 5.08 0.07 -31.47
C GLU A 292 4.02 0.40 -32.55
N ALA A 293 3.89 1.66 -32.98
CA ALA A 293 3.03 2.06 -34.10
C ALA A 293 3.69 1.92 -35.49
N SER A 294 4.97 1.55 -35.53
CA SER A 294 5.79 1.48 -36.76
C SER A 294 6.26 0.05 -37.09
N SER A 295 5.76 -0.96 -36.37
CA SER A 295 6.08 -2.39 -36.52
C SER A 295 4.81 -3.19 -36.68
#